data_AF-A0A9P7NIK1-F1
#
_entry.id   AF-A0A9P7NIK1-F1
#
_cell.length_a   1.000
_cell.length_b   1.000
_cell.length_c   1.000
_cell.angle_alpha   90.00
_cell.angle_beta   90.00
_cell.angle_gamma   90.00
#
_symmetry.space_group_name_H-M   'P 1'
#
loop_
_entity.id
_entity.type
_entity.pdbx_description
1 polymer ?
#
loop_
_entity_poly.entity_id
_entity_poly.type
_entity_poly.pdbx_seq_one_letter_code
_entity_poly.pdbx_strand_id
1 'polypeptide(L)'
;MYMNAVYRFLESQPTASSQSFYPFVDGWSHHATDENMHRSLQFPDVPIDKQKVLMVEGDFTTEFRTYSGHYDVLLTYFFIDTARNLMSYLDTIKDVLRQGGLWINLGPLLYGTCPLVQLSLEDILSVSEMMGFQFLETDERCGVPSFDKPTVRSIEASYTFDCRALTKNAYNAQFWVARKL
;
A
#
# COMPACT_ATOMS: atom_id res chain seq x y z
N MET A 1 4.82 -13.80 -7.11
CA MET A 1 5.22 -15.14 -6.63
C MET A 1 5.94 -15.09 -5.28
N TYR A 2 6.95 -14.23 -5.07
CA TYR A 2 7.66 -14.15 -3.77
C TYR A 2 6.75 -13.81 -2.58
N MET A 3 5.88 -12.80 -2.71
CA MET A 3 4.99 -12.38 -1.61
C MET A 3 4.03 -13.50 -1.16
N ASN A 4 3.41 -14.22 -2.09
CA ASN A 4 2.50 -15.33 -1.77
C ASN A 4 3.21 -16.44 -1.00
N ALA A 5 4.46 -16.76 -1.38
CA ALA A 5 5.25 -17.78 -0.69
C ALA A 5 5.58 -17.36 0.76
N VAL A 6 5.98 -16.10 0.96
CA VAL A 6 6.24 -15.55 2.29
C VAL A 6 4.96 -15.54 3.13
N TYR A 7 3.82 -15.14 2.56
CA TYR A 7 2.55 -15.13 3.29
C TYR A 7 2.14 -16.53 3.74
N ARG A 8 2.19 -17.54 2.86
CA ARG A 8 1.93 -18.95 3.22
C ARG A 8 2.90 -19.47 4.28
N PHE A 9 4.15 -19.02 4.26
CA PHE A 9 5.12 -19.34 5.30
C PHE A 9 4.70 -18.72 6.64
N LEU A 10 4.34 -17.44 6.69
CA LEU A 10 3.88 -16.76 7.91
C LEU A 10 2.63 -17.43 8.49
N GLU A 11 1.70 -17.82 7.63
CA GLU A 11 0.52 -18.61 7.95
C GLU A 11 0.83 -19.97 8.61
N SER A 12 2.02 -20.52 8.37
CA SER A 12 2.48 -21.77 8.99
C SER A 12 3.20 -21.55 10.33
N GLN A 13 3.37 -20.30 10.77
CA GLN A 13 4.01 -19.92 12.04
C GLN A 13 2.94 -19.59 13.10
N PRO A 14 2.60 -20.52 14.01
CA PRO A 14 1.57 -20.29 15.04
C PRO A 14 2.07 -19.46 16.23
N THR A 15 3.38 -19.27 16.36
CA THR A 15 4.02 -18.68 17.53
C THR A 15 4.67 -17.35 17.15
N ALA A 16 4.45 -16.32 17.95
CA ALA A 16 5.11 -15.04 17.76
C ALA A 16 6.64 -15.17 17.96
N SER A 17 7.40 -14.42 17.16
CA SER A 17 8.86 -14.32 17.21
C SER A 17 9.58 -15.67 17.13
N SER A 18 9.00 -16.65 16.43
CA SER A 18 9.56 -18.01 16.33
C SER A 18 10.61 -18.19 15.23
N GLN A 19 10.72 -17.22 14.32
CA GLN A 19 11.65 -17.23 13.19
C GLN A 19 12.55 -16.01 13.24
N SER A 20 13.72 -16.12 12.62
CA SER A 20 14.70 -15.02 12.58
C SER A 20 15.38 -14.89 11.22
N PHE A 21 15.77 -13.68 10.87
CA PHE A 21 16.49 -13.37 9.64
C PHE A 21 17.36 -12.12 9.82
N TYR A 22 18.22 -11.84 8.84
CA TYR A 22 19.21 -10.79 8.88
C TYR A 22 19.02 -9.82 7.71
N PRO A 23 18.04 -8.90 7.76
CA PRO A 23 17.67 -8.10 6.58
C PRO A 23 18.70 -7.06 6.13
N PHE A 24 19.73 -6.78 6.94
CA PHE A 24 20.64 -5.67 6.72
C PHE A 24 22.04 -6.10 6.25
N VAL A 25 22.29 -7.39 6.10
CA VAL A 25 23.64 -7.92 5.78
C VAL A 25 24.09 -7.61 4.35
N ASP A 26 23.15 -7.37 3.44
CA ASP A 26 23.45 -7.07 2.04
C ASP A 26 23.83 -5.59 1.81
N GLY A 27 23.44 -4.70 2.73
CA GLY A 27 23.78 -3.27 2.68
C GLY A 27 25.09 -3.00 3.41
N TRP A 28 26.15 -2.65 2.70
CA TRP A 28 27.46 -2.41 3.34
C TRP A 28 27.68 -0.93 3.74
N SER A 29 26.79 -0.04 3.31
CA SER A 29 26.87 1.39 3.57
C SER A 29 25.94 1.82 4.70
N HIS A 30 26.26 2.95 5.33
CA HIS A 30 25.40 3.62 6.31
C HIS A 30 25.11 2.82 7.59
N HIS A 31 25.91 1.82 7.94
CA HIS A 31 25.88 1.21 9.27
C HIS A 31 26.81 1.95 10.23
N ALA A 32 26.32 2.26 11.42
CA ALA A 32 27.15 2.86 12.48
C ALA A 32 28.16 1.85 13.06
N THR A 33 27.81 0.56 13.07
CA THR A 33 28.64 -0.54 13.59
C THR A 33 28.41 -1.83 12.80
N ASP A 34 29.39 -2.73 12.78
CA ASP A 34 29.27 -4.05 12.15
C ASP A 34 28.19 -4.92 12.82
N GLU A 35 28.00 -4.76 14.13
CA GLU A 35 26.92 -5.43 14.86
C GLU A 35 25.55 -5.01 14.32
N ASN A 36 25.38 -3.73 13.95
CA ASN A 36 24.13 -3.23 13.38
C ASN A 36 23.83 -3.82 12.00
N MET A 37 24.85 -4.07 11.20
CA MET A 37 24.75 -4.71 9.88
C MET A 37 24.38 -6.19 10.01
N HIS A 38 24.98 -6.91 10.95
CA HIS A 38 24.75 -8.35 11.19
C HIS A 38 23.61 -8.65 12.17
N ARG A 39 22.79 -7.68 12.53
CA ARG A 39 21.74 -7.90 13.53
C ARG A 39 20.61 -8.77 13.00
N SER A 40 20.12 -9.66 13.86
CA SER A 40 18.95 -10.48 13.59
C SER A 40 17.66 -9.76 13.97
N LEU A 41 16.61 -9.93 13.17
CA LEU A 41 15.23 -9.58 13.53
C LEU A 41 14.41 -10.87 13.69
N GLN A 42 13.52 -10.87 14.70
CA GLN A 42 12.58 -11.97 14.95
C GLN A 42 11.22 -11.68 14.31
N PHE A 43 10.50 -12.72 13.89
CA PHE A 43 9.17 -12.63 13.27
C PHE A 43 8.41 -13.97 13.38
N PRO A 44 7.09 -14.01 13.12
CA PRO A 44 6.16 -12.88 13.05
C PRO A 44 5.87 -12.26 14.42
N ASP A 45 5.59 -10.96 14.52
CA ASP A 45 5.23 -10.33 15.80
C ASP A 45 3.86 -10.80 16.32
N VAL A 46 2.94 -11.11 15.40
CA VAL A 46 1.61 -11.63 15.67
C VAL A 46 1.32 -12.79 14.71
N PRO A 47 0.79 -13.93 15.19
CA PRO A 47 0.42 -15.04 14.31
C PRO A 47 -0.76 -14.66 13.40
N ILE A 48 -0.75 -15.17 12.15
CA ILE A 48 -1.81 -14.92 11.18
C ILE A 48 -2.99 -15.88 11.42
N ASP A 49 -4.19 -15.33 11.60
CA ASP A 49 -5.42 -16.11 11.71
C ASP A 49 -6.06 -16.36 10.33
N LYS A 50 -5.85 -17.56 9.80
CA LYS A 50 -6.37 -18.03 8.50
C LYS A 50 -7.89 -17.97 8.36
N GLN A 51 -8.62 -17.95 9.48
CA GLN A 51 -10.09 -17.93 9.45
C GLN A 51 -10.63 -16.52 9.25
N LYS A 52 -9.84 -15.49 9.54
CA LYS A 52 -10.25 -14.08 9.46
C LYS A 52 -9.82 -13.38 8.18
N VAL A 53 -8.79 -13.88 7.51
CA VAL A 53 -8.21 -13.25 6.33
C VAL A 53 -8.21 -14.25 5.17
N LEU A 54 -8.87 -13.87 4.07
CA LEU A 54 -8.81 -14.59 2.81
C LEU A 54 -7.75 -13.94 1.92
N MET A 55 -6.70 -14.69 1.58
CA MET A 55 -5.74 -14.28 0.55
C MET A 55 -6.20 -14.78 -0.82
N VAL A 56 -6.36 -13.86 -1.77
CA VAL A 56 -6.62 -14.18 -3.19
C VAL A 56 -5.31 -13.97 -3.96
N GLU A 57 -4.89 -14.99 -4.70
CA GLU A 57 -3.66 -14.95 -5.47
C GLU A 57 -3.94 -14.70 -6.95
N GLY A 58 -3.43 -13.60 -7.48
CA GLY A 58 -3.48 -13.30 -8.91
C GLY A 58 -3.36 -11.79 -9.18
N ASP A 59 -3.67 -11.40 -10.41
CA ASP A 59 -3.66 -10.00 -10.81
C ASP A 59 -4.97 -9.30 -10.37
N PHE A 60 -4.83 -8.15 -9.70
CA PHE A 60 -5.96 -7.38 -9.18
C PHE A 60 -7.01 -7.08 -10.25
N THR A 61 -6.60 -6.82 -11.50
CA THR A 61 -7.50 -6.47 -12.62
C THR A 61 -8.19 -7.69 -13.26
N THR A 62 -7.80 -8.91 -12.89
CA THR A 62 -8.38 -10.15 -13.41
C THR A 62 -9.17 -10.93 -12.38
N GLU A 63 -8.63 -11.09 -11.17
CA GLU A 63 -9.21 -11.97 -10.15
C GLU A 63 -10.54 -11.45 -9.59
N PHE A 64 -10.77 -10.14 -9.65
CA PHE A 64 -11.94 -9.51 -9.03
C PHE A 64 -13.09 -9.21 -10.00
N ARG A 65 -13.00 -9.62 -11.27
CA ARG A 65 -14.01 -9.30 -12.31
C ARG A 65 -15.42 -9.81 -12.02
N THR A 66 -15.57 -10.83 -11.17
CA THR A 66 -16.88 -11.38 -10.77
C THR A 66 -17.43 -10.75 -9.48
N TYR A 67 -16.73 -9.76 -8.91
CA TYR A 67 -17.07 -9.13 -7.63
C TYR A 67 -17.58 -7.69 -7.80
N SER A 68 -18.23 -7.40 -8.92
CA SER A 68 -18.82 -6.09 -9.17
C SER A 68 -19.81 -5.71 -8.07
N GLY A 69 -19.59 -4.54 -7.45
CA GLY A 69 -20.41 -4.02 -6.37
C GLY A 69 -20.39 -4.83 -5.07
N HIS A 70 -19.36 -5.64 -4.84
CA HIS A 70 -19.31 -6.58 -3.72
C HIS A 70 -18.79 -5.96 -2.41
N TYR A 71 -17.79 -5.08 -2.48
CA TYR A 71 -17.06 -4.62 -1.31
C TYR A 71 -17.56 -3.28 -0.77
N ASP A 72 -17.67 -3.17 0.55
CA ASP A 72 -17.94 -1.92 1.28
C ASP A 72 -16.77 -0.94 1.25
N VAL A 73 -15.55 -1.48 1.40
CA VAL A 73 -14.32 -0.71 1.54
C VAL A 73 -13.22 -1.39 0.75
N LEU A 74 -12.42 -0.60 0.04
CA LEU A 74 -11.22 -1.02 -0.65
C LEU A 74 -10.05 -0.15 -0.16
N LEU A 75 -8.98 -0.78 0.30
CA LEU A 75 -7.77 -0.12 0.78
C LEU A 75 -6.61 -0.40 -0.17
N THR A 76 -6.00 0.65 -0.72
CA THR A 76 -4.75 0.57 -1.48
C THR A 76 -3.60 1.16 -0.65
N TYR A 77 -2.63 0.34 -0.25
CA TYR A 77 -1.48 0.77 0.55
C TYR A 77 -0.18 0.50 -0.20
N PHE A 78 0.53 1.56 -0.63
CA PHE A 78 1.72 1.47 -1.50
C PHE A 78 1.48 0.60 -2.73
N PHE A 79 0.37 0.85 -3.44
CA PHE A 79 -0.15 -0.06 -4.47
C PHE A 79 -0.43 0.58 -5.83
N ILE A 80 -1.10 1.73 -5.88
CA ILE A 80 -1.64 2.23 -7.17
C ILE A 80 -0.55 2.58 -8.19
N ASP A 81 0.65 2.92 -7.73
CA ASP A 81 1.82 3.25 -8.53
C ASP A 81 2.54 2.01 -9.10
N THR A 82 2.12 0.79 -8.70
CA THR A 82 2.60 -0.46 -9.32
C THR A 82 1.91 -0.75 -10.66
N ALA A 83 0.87 -0.01 -11.01
CA ALA A 83 0.10 -0.24 -12.22
C ALA A 83 0.93 -0.01 -13.49
N ARG A 84 0.87 -0.93 -14.45
CA ARG A 84 1.31 -0.63 -15.82
C ARG A 84 0.37 0.36 -16.49
N ASN A 85 -0.93 0.24 -16.24
CA ASN A 85 -1.94 1.19 -16.66
C ASN A 85 -2.83 1.52 -15.46
N LEU A 86 -2.66 2.71 -14.89
CA LEU A 86 -3.43 3.14 -13.72
C LEU A 86 -4.94 3.19 -13.99
N MET A 87 -5.35 3.46 -15.22
CA MET A 87 -6.77 3.44 -15.60
C MET A 87 -7.42 2.09 -15.32
N SER A 88 -6.72 0.98 -15.60
CA SER A 88 -7.23 -0.37 -15.34
C SER A 88 -7.41 -0.65 -13.84
N TYR A 89 -6.57 -0.06 -12.99
CA TYR A 89 -6.76 -0.12 -11.54
C TYR A 89 -7.97 0.70 -11.12
N LEU A 90 -8.14 1.93 -11.62
CA LEU A 90 -9.30 2.76 -11.29
C LEU A 90 -10.62 2.12 -11.74
N ASP A 91 -10.65 1.49 -12.91
CA ASP A 91 -11.82 0.74 -13.40
C ASP A 91 -12.16 -0.42 -12.46
N THR A 92 -11.15 -1.19 -12.06
CA THR A 92 -11.33 -2.33 -11.14
C THR A 92 -11.79 -1.84 -9.76
N ILE A 93 -11.15 -0.80 -9.20
CA ILE A 93 -11.52 -0.21 -7.90
C ILE A 93 -12.98 0.24 -7.92
N LYS A 94 -13.39 0.94 -8.99
CA LYS A 94 -14.78 1.37 -9.15
C LYS A 94 -15.71 0.18 -9.28
N ASP A 95 -15.38 -0.82 -10.10
CA ASP A 95 -16.25 -1.97 -10.34
C ASP A 95 -16.54 -2.74 -9.05
N VAL A 96 -15.49 -3.10 -8.31
CA VAL A 96 -15.61 -3.99 -7.14
C VAL A 96 -16.27 -3.32 -5.94
N LEU A 97 -16.21 -1.99 -5.84
CA LEU A 97 -16.88 -1.24 -4.77
C LEU A 97 -18.38 -1.17 -5.01
N ARG A 98 -19.17 -1.42 -3.96
CA ARG A 98 -20.62 -1.18 -4.00
C ARG A 98 -20.95 0.30 -4.07
N GLN A 99 -22.20 0.61 -4.40
CA GLN A 99 -22.70 1.97 -4.35
C GLN A 99 -22.56 2.56 -2.95
N GLY A 100 -21.93 3.73 -2.83
CA GLY A 100 -21.60 4.35 -1.54
C GLY A 100 -20.41 3.74 -0.80
N GLY A 101 -19.72 2.77 -1.39
CA GLY A 101 -18.50 2.16 -0.84
C GLY A 101 -17.32 3.13 -0.81
N LEU A 102 -16.32 2.83 0.01
CA LEU A 102 -15.17 3.69 0.26
C LEU A 102 -13.90 3.12 -0.36
N TRP A 103 -13.21 3.94 -1.14
CA TRP A 103 -11.83 3.73 -1.52
C TRP A 103 -10.91 4.55 -0.61
N ILE A 104 -10.05 3.87 0.13
CA ILE A 104 -9.01 4.47 0.97
C ILE A 104 -7.67 4.21 0.30
N ASN A 105 -6.85 5.25 0.13
CA ASN A 105 -5.50 5.11 -0.39
C ASN A 105 -4.49 5.68 0.59
N LEU A 106 -3.32 5.04 0.70
CA LEU A 106 -2.12 5.63 1.26
C LEU A 106 -0.89 5.10 0.51
N GLY A 107 -0.20 5.96 -0.23
CA GLY A 107 1.02 5.57 -0.93
C GLY A 107 1.65 6.72 -1.72
N PRO A 108 2.93 6.57 -2.11
CA PRO A 108 3.56 7.49 -3.05
C PRO A 108 2.98 7.31 -4.46
N LEU A 109 3.50 8.12 -5.39
CA LEU A 109 3.36 7.92 -6.83
C LEU A 109 4.73 7.56 -7.44
N LEU A 110 5.38 6.54 -6.88
CA LEU A 110 6.66 6.03 -7.37
C LEU A 110 6.39 5.00 -8.48
N TYR A 111 6.10 5.49 -9.68
CA TYR A 111 5.88 4.61 -10.81
C TYR A 111 7.11 3.73 -11.09
N GLY A 112 6.86 2.43 -11.22
CA GLY A 112 7.89 1.42 -11.44
C GLY A 112 8.57 1.50 -12.82
N THR A 113 9.15 0.39 -13.26
CA THR A 113 10.07 0.37 -14.42
C THR A 113 9.39 0.43 -15.79
N CYS A 114 8.09 0.12 -15.92
CA CYS A 114 7.41 0.11 -17.22
C CYS A 114 5.92 0.54 -17.18
N PRO A 115 5.60 1.72 -16.61
CA PRO A 115 4.27 2.31 -16.70
C PRO A 115 4.01 2.76 -18.16
N LEU A 116 2.81 2.51 -18.66
CA LEU A 116 2.32 3.06 -19.92
C LEU A 116 1.91 4.53 -19.75
N VAL A 117 1.45 4.90 -18.55
CA VAL A 117 1.04 6.25 -18.18
C VAL A 117 1.50 6.56 -16.76
N GLN A 118 1.98 7.78 -16.54
CA GLN A 118 2.36 8.31 -15.23
C GLN A 118 1.51 9.57 -15.01
N LEU A 119 0.54 9.48 -14.11
CA LEU A 119 -0.37 10.58 -13.82
C LEU A 119 0.17 11.38 -12.64
N SER A 120 -0.02 12.70 -12.67
CA SER A 120 0.17 13.50 -11.48
C SER A 120 -0.92 13.19 -10.44
N LEU A 121 -0.71 13.61 -9.19
CA LEU A 121 -1.77 13.49 -8.19
C LEU A 121 -3.04 14.22 -8.62
N GLU A 122 -2.91 15.44 -9.18
CA GLU A 122 -4.05 16.22 -9.68
C GLU A 122 -4.84 15.48 -10.77
N ASP A 123 -4.14 14.83 -11.71
CA ASP A 123 -4.78 14.04 -12.76
C ASP A 123 -5.54 12.84 -12.18
N ILE A 124 -4.96 12.14 -11.19
CA ILE A 124 -5.61 10.98 -10.54
C ILE A 124 -6.91 11.42 -9.87
N LEU A 125 -6.89 12.54 -9.14
CA LEU A 125 -8.07 13.08 -8.48
C LEU A 125 -9.14 13.46 -9.50
N SER A 126 -8.75 14.23 -10.53
CA SER A 126 -9.66 14.69 -11.58
C SER A 126 -10.32 13.53 -12.33
N VAL A 127 -9.53 12.52 -12.72
CA VAL A 127 -10.04 11.30 -13.38
C VAL A 127 -10.98 10.54 -12.44
N SER A 128 -10.60 10.37 -11.18
CA SER A 128 -11.43 9.65 -10.20
C SER A 128 -12.77 10.36 -9.96
N GLU A 129 -12.77 11.68 -9.86
CA GLU A 129 -14.00 12.49 -9.76
C GLU A 129 -14.89 12.31 -10.99
N MET A 130 -14.32 12.38 -12.20
CA MET A 130 -15.06 12.10 -13.45
C MET A 130 -15.60 10.67 -13.51
N MET A 131 -14.91 9.72 -12.87
CA MET A 131 -15.37 8.34 -12.72
C MET A 131 -16.47 8.18 -11.66
N GLY A 132 -16.90 9.25 -10.98
CA GLY A 132 -17.96 9.20 -9.97
C GLY A 132 -17.46 8.90 -8.57
N PHE A 133 -16.25 9.30 -8.23
CA PHE A 133 -15.79 9.34 -6.84
C PHE A 133 -15.96 10.73 -6.23
N GLN A 134 -16.35 10.77 -4.96
CA GLN A 134 -16.35 11.97 -4.14
C GLN A 134 -15.28 11.85 -3.07
N PHE A 135 -14.26 12.71 -3.13
CA PHE A 135 -13.24 12.79 -2.08
C PHE A 135 -13.83 13.43 -0.83
N LEU A 136 -13.63 12.77 0.31
CA LEU A 136 -14.18 13.18 1.60
C LEU A 136 -13.13 13.90 2.42
N GLU A 137 -13.59 14.85 3.24
CA GLU A 137 -12.75 15.46 4.25
C GLU A 137 -12.32 14.43 5.29
N THR A 138 -11.06 14.53 5.73
CA THR A 138 -10.44 13.59 6.67
C THR A 138 -9.80 14.33 7.86
N ASP A 139 -9.64 13.61 8.97
CA ASP A 139 -9.05 14.13 10.20
C ASP A 139 -7.61 14.63 9.97
N GLU A 140 -7.20 15.68 10.66
CA GLU A 140 -5.86 16.26 10.56
C GLU A 140 -4.74 15.28 10.95
N ARG A 141 -5.05 14.25 11.75
CA ARG A 141 -4.13 13.14 12.06
C ARG A 141 -3.71 12.35 10.83
N CYS A 142 -4.46 12.44 9.73
CA CYS A 142 -4.16 11.78 8.47
C CYS A 142 -3.19 12.60 7.58
N GLY A 143 -2.49 13.58 8.13
CA GLY A 143 -1.42 14.32 7.43
C GLY A 143 -1.78 15.77 7.13
N VAL A 144 -0.86 16.46 6.46
CA VAL A 144 -1.06 17.87 6.05
C VAL A 144 -1.80 17.93 4.71
N PRO A 145 -2.72 18.87 4.47
CA PRO A 145 -3.36 19.00 3.15
C PRO A 145 -2.33 19.11 2.03
N SER A 146 -2.50 18.32 0.95
CA SER A 146 -1.64 18.36 -0.23
C SER A 146 -2.01 19.50 -1.18
N PHE A 147 -3.25 19.98 -1.10
CA PHE A 147 -3.81 21.10 -1.86
C PHE A 147 -4.59 22.03 -0.92
N ASP A 148 -5.11 23.14 -1.45
CA ASP A 148 -5.97 24.07 -0.71
C ASP A 148 -7.23 23.40 -0.16
N LYS A 149 -7.71 22.34 -0.84
CA LYS A 149 -8.81 21.50 -0.36
C LYS A 149 -8.26 20.42 0.60
N PRO A 150 -8.83 20.25 1.81
CA PRO A 150 -8.31 19.31 2.81
C PRO A 150 -8.66 17.82 2.58
N THR A 151 -9.27 17.47 1.45
CA THR A 151 -9.69 16.11 1.12
C THR A 151 -8.55 15.12 0.85
N VAL A 152 -7.37 15.62 0.46
CA VAL A 152 -6.18 14.81 0.18
C VAL A 152 -5.03 15.32 1.04
N ARG A 153 -4.34 14.40 1.70
CA ARG A 153 -3.32 14.72 2.70
C ARG A 153 -2.01 14.01 2.42
N SER A 154 -0.90 14.65 2.79
CA SER A 154 0.45 14.13 2.70
C SER A 154 0.90 13.61 4.07
N ILE A 155 1.35 12.35 4.09
CA ILE A 155 1.88 11.66 5.27
C ILE A 155 3.32 11.23 4.97
N GLU A 156 4.27 11.59 5.85
CA GLU A 156 5.62 11.03 5.78
C GLU A 156 5.57 9.53 6.11
N ALA A 157 5.97 8.68 5.16
CA ALA A 157 5.96 7.23 5.32
C ALA A 157 7.28 6.62 4.84
N SER A 158 7.96 5.88 5.71
CA SER A 158 9.12 5.05 5.35
C SER A 158 8.67 3.66 4.91
N TYR A 159 9.38 3.08 3.93
CA TYR A 159 9.11 1.74 3.43
C TYR A 159 10.36 0.88 3.55
N THR A 160 10.26 -0.27 4.23
CA THR A 160 11.34 -1.26 4.42
C THR A 160 12.68 -0.66 4.86
N PHE A 161 12.66 0.32 5.77
CA PHE A 161 13.83 1.12 6.12
C PHE A 161 14.45 0.73 7.46
N ASP A 162 15.79 0.70 7.52
CA ASP A 162 16.55 0.52 8.75
C ASP A 162 16.53 1.81 9.60
N CYS A 163 15.79 1.80 10.72
CA CYS A 163 15.75 2.94 11.64
C CYS A 163 17.09 3.28 12.34
N ARG A 164 18.09 2.40 12.26
CA ARG A 164 19.45 2.57 12.80
C ARG A 164 20.49 2.91 11.73
N ALA A 165 20.10 3.01 10.45
CA ALA A 165 21.02 3.42 9.41
C ALA A 165 21.37 4.91 9.54
N LEU A 166 22.58 5.28 9.09
CA LEU A 166 23.09 6.66 9.00
C LEU A 166 22.54 7.41 7.76
N THR A 167 21.43 6.93 7.22
CA THR A 167 20.67 7.55 6.13
C THR A 167 19.19 7.47 6.49
N LYS A 168 18.35 8.27 5.83
CA LYS A 168 16.88 8.19 5.97
C LYS A 168 16.26 8.45 4.60
N ASN A 169 15.42 7.51 4.15
CA ASN A 169 14.55 7.69 2.99
C ASN A 169 13.10 7.57 3.44
N ALA A 170 12.26 8.47 2.95
CA ALA A 170 10.82 8.46 3.20
C ALA A 170 10.08 9.04 2.00
N TYR A 171 8.80 8.72 1.92
CA TYR A 171 7.87 9.25 0.95
C TYR A 171 6.96 10.26 1.60
N ASN A 172 6.62 11.32 0.87
CA ASN A 172 5.42 12.09 1.13
C ASN A 172 4.25 11.35 0.48
N ALA A 173 3.79 10.30 1.18
CA ALA A 173 2.71 9.44 0.70
C ALA A 173 1.37 10.18 0.75
N GLN A 174 0.53 9.92 -0.24
CA GLN A 174 -0.73 10.63 -0.43
C GLN A 174 -1.88 9.79 0.12
N PHE A 175 -2.60 10.36 1.08
CA PHE A 175 -3.74 9.80 1.76
C PHE A 175 -5.04 10.43 1.27
N TRP A 176 -6.05 9.60 1.02
CA TRP A 176 -7.42 10.06 0.82
C TRP A 176 -8.45 8.99 1.16
N VAL A 177 -9.68 9.46 1.37
CA VAL A 177 -10.89 8.62 1.41
C VAL A 177 -11.84 9.13 0.35
N ALA A 178 -12.23 8.28 -0.59
CA ALA A 178 -13.14 8.60 -1.68
C ALA A 178 -14.36 7.68 -1.64
N ARG A 179 -15.56 8.24 -1.81
CA ARG A 179 -16.82 7.50 -1.86
C ARG A 179 -17.26 7.29 -3.30
N LYS A 180 -17.65 6.07 -3.66
CA LYS A 180 -18.31 5.81 -4.95
C LYS A 180 -19.74 6.38 -4.93
N LEU A 181 -20.03 7.31 -5.85
CA LEU A 181 -21.32 8.01 -6.02
C LEU A 181 -22.34 7.22 -6.81
#